data_AF-A0AAE1RF58-F1
#
_entry.id   AF-A0AAE1RF58-F1
#
_cell.length_a   1.000
_cell.length_b   1.000
_cell.length_c   1.000
_cell.angle_alpha   90.00
_cell.angle_beta   90.00
_cell.angle_gamma   90.00
#
_symmetry.space_group_name_H-M   'P 1'
#
loop_
_entity.id
_entity.type
_entity.pdbx_description
1 polymer ?
#
loop_
_entity_poly.entity_id
_entity_poly.type
_entity_poly.pdbx_seq_one_letter_code
_entity_poly.pdbx_strand_id
1 'polypeptide(L)'
;MLMGCFGIPGGFRNLLANPFKKNMSGSLTRSNVFMAKIPEIIEGMVMEIDAVDNAYTFGIEGRFNPQRLVTSFLRESEKPLKKMKGNSQGSLAAVNEAKKKHLSALRSVIKCLRRHSIDLSELLPGWQINEKIMSLEKKPQQVRRRWHKREKLLKLRHLEGSATKKRRTHICQIHGYNRK
;
A
#
# COMPACT_ATOMS: atom_id res chain seq x y z
N MET A 1 -17.42 -33.10 -29.18
CA MET A 1 -18.24 -32.51 -28.11
C MET A 1 -17.50 -32.69 -26.80
N LEU A 2 -16.65 -31.74 -26.37
CA LEU A 2 -15.92 -31.85 -25.09
C LEU A 2 -15.63 -30.47 -24.49
N MET A 3 -15.75 -30.41 -23.16
CA MET A 3 -15.37 -29.31 -22.24
C MET A 3 -16.41 -28.21 -21.98
N GLY A 4 -17.67 -28.60 -21.74
CA GLY A 4 -18.47 -27.93 -20.71
C GLY A 4 -18.39 -28.77 -19.44
N CYS A 5 -18.16 -28.16 -18.27
CA CYS A 5 -18.18 -28.80 -16.93
C CYS A 5 -16.85 -29.21 -16.28
N PHE A 6 -15.79 -28.41 -16.40
CA PHE A 6 -14.81 -28.32 -15.31
C PHE A 6 -14.57 -26.85 -14.99
N GLY A 7 -15.06 -26.41 -13.84
CA GLY A 7 -14.69 -25.11 -13.26
C GLY A 7 -13.17 -24.95 -13.28
N ILE A 8 -12.70 -23.71 -13.45
CA ILE A 8 -11.29 -23.32 -13.59
C ILE A 8 -10.36 -24.32 -12.89
N PRO A 9 -9.66 -25.22 -13.62
CA PRO A 9 -8.77 -26.17 -12.98
C PRO A 9 -7.75 -25.41 -12.13
N GLY A 10 -7.68 -25.70 -10.82
CA GLY A 10 -6.72 -25.08 -9.91
C GLY A 10 -5.27 -25.15 -10.42
N GLY A 11 -4.97 -26.14 -11.26
CA GLY A 11 -3.69 -26.28 -11.96
C GLY A 11 -3.30 -25.06 -12.81
N PHE A 12 -4.26 -24.34 -13.42
CA PHE A 12 -3.92 -23.15 -14.21
C PHE A 12 -3.44 -22.00 -13.33
N ARG A 13 -4.02 -21.79 -12.14
CA ARG A 13 -3.52 -20.77 -11.20
C ARG A 13 -2.09 -21.09 -10.75
N ASN A 14 -1.81 -22.36 -10.46
CA ASN A 14 -0.45 -22.81 -10.10
C ASN A 14 0.54 -22.60 -11.25
N LEU A 15 0.10 -22.82 -12.49
CA LEU A 15 0.90 -22.57 -13.69
C LEU A 15 1.20 -21.08 -13.88
N LEU A 16 0.22 -20.20 -13.63
CA LEU A 16 0.38 -18.75 -13.70
C LEU A 16 1.23 -18.18 -12.54
N ALA A 17 1.21 -18.83 -11.38
CA ALA A 17 2.08 -18.51 -10.25
C ALA A 17 3.52 -19.05 -10.43
N ASN A 18 3.77 -19.92 -11.41
CA ASN A 18 5.07 -20.53 -11.61
C ASN A 18 6.10 -19.47 -12.05
N PRO A 19 7.25 -19.33 -11.35
CA PRO A 19 8.28 -18.37 -11.71
C PRO A 19 8.91 -18.62 -13.09
N PHE A 20 8.83 -19.85 -13.60
CA PHE A 20 9.34 -20.27 -14.91
C PHE A 20 8.27 -20.24 -16.01
N LYS A 21 7.08 -19.67 -15.76
CA LYS A 21 6.00 -19.56 -16.75
C LYS A 21 6.43 -18.90 -18.06
N LYS A 22 7.39 -17.96 -18.02
CA LYS A 22 7.95 -17.31 -19.22
C LYS A 22 8.70 -18.29 -20.12
N ASN A 23 9.31 -19.34 -19.58
CA ASN A 23 9.99 -20.37 -20.36
C ASN A 23 9.00 -21.30 -21.07
N MET A 24 7.79 -21.43 -20.51
CA MET A 24 6.73 -22.28 -21.03
C MET A 24 5.70 -21.52 -21.87
N SER A 25 5.74 -20.18 -21.87
CA SER A 25 4.69 -19.35 -22.50
C SER A 25 4.57 -19.64 -23.99
N GLY A 26 5.67 -19.90 -24.69
CA GLY A 26 5.65 -20.27 -26.12
C GLY A 26 4.87 -21.55 -26.42
N SER A 27 4.93 -22.55 -25.53
CA SER A 27 4.14 -23.78 -25.68
C SER A 27 2.68 -23.58 -25.25
N LEU A 28 2.46 -22.81 -24.18
CA LEU A 28 1.14 -22.56 -23.63
C LEU A 28 0.27 -21.70 -24.56
N THR A 29 0.87 -20.71 -25.21
CA THR A 29 0.17 -19.82 -26.17
C THR A 29 -0.32 -20.55 -27.43
N ARG A 30 0.27 -21.71 -27.76
CA ARG A 30 -0.20 -22.57 -28.87
C ARG A 30 -1.46 -23.38 -28.52
N SER A 31 -1.79 -23.50 -27.23
CA SER A 31 -2.97 -24.24 -26.78
C SER A 31 -4.20 -23.35 -26.83
N ASN A 32 -5.12 -23.64 -27.76
CA ASN A 32 -6.40 -22.92 -27.87
C ASN A 32 -7.24 -23.02 -26.60
N VAL A 33 -7.21 -24.18 -25.92
CA VAL A 33 -7.94 -24.40 -24.66
C VAL A 33 -7.39 -23.50 -23.56
N PHE A 34 -6.06 -23.42 -23.44
CA PHE A 34 -5.42 -22.54 -22.47
C PHE A 34 -5.69 -21.06 -22.76
N MET A 35 -5.52 -20.64 -24.02
CA MET A 35 -5.73 -19.25 -24.43
C MET A 35 -7.19 -18.78 -24.34
N ALA A 36 -8.15 -19.70 -24.45
CA ALA A 36 -9.56 -19.41 -24.18
C ALA A 36 -9.84 -19.21 -22.68
N LYS A 37 -9.17 -19.97 -21.81
CA LYS A 37 -9.41 -19.96 -20.36
C LYS A 37 -8.62 -18.88 -19.62
N ILE A 38 -7.42 -18.55 -20.08
CA ILE A 38 -6.52 -17.64 -19.36
C ILE A 38 -7.11 -16.26 -19.04
N PRO A 39 -7.94 -15.60 -19.90
CA PRO A 39 -8.44 -14.28 -19.58
C PRO A 39 -9.39 -14.30 -18.37
N GLU A 40 -10.24 -15.32 -18.27
CA GLU A 40 -11.14 -15.54 -17.13
C GLU A 40 -10.36 -15.70 -15.81
N ILE A 41 -9.22 -16.39 -15.86
CA ILE A 41 -8.38 -16.59 -14.68
C ILE A 41 -7.70 -15.29 -14.24
N ILE A 42 -7.17 -14.52 -15.19
CA ILE A 42 -6.53 -13.22 -14.94
C ILE A 42 -7.55 -12.21 -14.42
N GLU A 43 -8.79 -12.23 -14.92
CA GLU A 43 -9.88 -11.42 -14.38
C GLU A 43 -10.16 -11.76 -12.91
N GLY A 44 -10.07 -13.05 -12.55
CA GLY A 44 -10.09 -13.51 -11.16
C GLY A 44 -8.84 -13.18 -10.33
N MET A 45 -7.82 -12.52 -10.91
CA MET A 45 -6.58 -12.09 -10.27
C MET A 45 -6.42 -10.56 -10.23
N VAL A 46 -7.44 -9.78 -10.62
CA VAL A 46 -7.37 -8.31 -10.81
C VAL A 46 -6.84 -7.52 -9.60
N MET A 47 -6.83 -8.12 -8.41
CA MET A 47 -6.30 -7.55 -7.17
C MET A 47 -4.78 -7.78 -6.97
N GLU A 48 -4.11 -8.44 -7.90
CA GLU A 48 -2.71 -8.82 -7.84
C GLU A 48 -1.95 -8.28 -9.05
N ILE A 49 -0.72 -7.83 -8.84
CA ILE A 49 0.16 -7.38 -9.95
C ILE A 49 0.47 -8.53 -10.93
N ASP A 50 0.31 -9.77 -10.47
CA ASP A 50 0.52 -10.97 -11.28
C ASP A 50 -0.50 -11.08 -12.41
N ALA A 51 -1.69 -10.48 -12.29
CA ALA A 51 -2.63 -10.38 -13.40
C ALA A 51 -2.02 -9.66 -14.61
N VAL A 52 -1.32 -8.54 -14.35
CA VAL A 52 -0.65 -7.73 -15.37
C VAL A 52 0.59 -8.46 -15.90
N ASP A 53 1.37 -9.07 -15.01
CA ASP A 53 2.54 -9.86 -15.39
C ASP A 53 2.17 -11.04 -16.31
N ASN A 54 1.08 -11.73 -16.00
CA ASN A 54 0.56 -12.82 -16.82
C ASN A 54 0.00 -12.29 -18.14
N ALA A 55 -0.77 -11.18 -18.13
CA ALA A 55 -1.30 -10.60 -19.37
C ALA A 55 -0.19 -10.31 -20.39
N TYR A 56 0.91 -9.69 -19.96
CA TYR A 56 2.08 -9.46 -20.83
C TYR A 56 2.83 -10.75 -21.18
N THR A 57 2.98 -11.69 -20.23
CA THR A 57 3.68 -12.96 -20.48
C THR A 57 3.03 -13.78 -21.60
N PHE A 58 1.70 -13.72 -21.70
CA PHE A 58 0.92 -14.50 -22.67
C PHE A 58 0.43 -13.66 -23.86
N GLY A 59 0.83 -12.39 -23.97
CA GLY A 59 0.51 -11.53 -25.11
C GLY A 59 -0.98 -11.22 -25.25
N ILE A 60 -1.68 -11.08 -24.12
CA ILE A 60 -3.13 -10.80 -24.08
C ILE A 60 -3.44 -9.47 -23.39
N GLU A 61 -2.44 -8.64 -23.15
CA GLU A 61 -2.57 -7.33 -22.53
C GLU A 61 -3.61 -6.44 -23.22
N GLY A 62 -3.83 -6.60 -24.53
CA GLY A 62 -4.87 -5.86 -25.27
C GLY A 62 -6.31 -6.24 -24.89
N ARG A 63 -6.53 -7.38 -24.25
CA ARG A 63 -7.84 -7.75 -23.66
C ARG A 63 -8.07 -7.12 -22.30
N PHE A 64 -7.01 -6.61 -21.69
CA PHE A 64 -7.04 -5.95 -20.41
C PHE A 64 -6.73 -4.47 -20.60
N ASN A 65 -6.96 -3.67 -19.56
CA ASN A 65 -6.41 -2.33 -19.51
C ASN A 65 -5.32 -2.32 -18.43
N PRO A 66 -4.04 -2.56 -18.80
CA PRO A 66 -2.97 -2.72 -17.83
C PRO A 66 -2.81 -1.48 -16.95
N GLN A 67 -3.01 -0.28 -17.52
CA GLN A 67 -2.98 0.98 -16.77
C GLN A 67 -4.05 1.00 -15.67
N ARG A 68 -5.30 0.62 -15.99
CA ARG A 68 -6.41 0.55 -15.04
C ARG A 68 -6.16 -0.50 -13.96
N LEU A 69 -5.64 -1.68 -14.33
CA LEU A 69 -5.32 -2.74 -13.38
C LEU A 69 -4.26 -2.30 -12.38
N VAL A 70 -3.13 -1.77 -12.86
CA VAL A 70 -2.05 -1.32 -11.98
C VAL A 70 -2.50 -0.14 -11.12
N THR A 71 -3.22 0.82 -11.69
CA THR A 71 -3.78 1.95 -10.94
C THR A 71 -4.70 1.48 -9.82
N SER A 72 -5.57 0.49 -10.09
CA SER A 72 -6.50 -0.06 -9.09
C SER A 72 -5.75 -0.79 -7.99
N PHE A 73 -4.78 -1.65 -8.34
CA PHE A 73 -3.92 -2.34 -7.40
C PHE A 73 -3.18 -1.37 -6.46
N LEU A 74 -2.57 -0.33 -7.02
CA LEU A 74 -1.85 0.68 -6.24
C LEU A 74 -2.79 1.46 -5.32
N ARG A 75 -3.96 1.87 -5.81
CA ARG A 75 -4.98 2.54 -4.99
C ARG A 75 -5.46 1.66 -3.84
N GLU A 76 -5.71 0.38 -4.10
CA GLU A 76 -6.14 -0.57 -3.06
C GLU A 76 -5.10 -0.70 -1.96
N SER A 77 -3.83 -0.86 -2.34
CA SER A 77 -2.73 -0.97 -1.39
C SER A 77 -2.52 0.31 -0.55
N GLU A 78 -2.95 1.47 -1.05
CA GLU A 78 -2.87 2.76 -0.36
C GLU A 78 -4.06 3.01 0.59
N LYS A 79 -5.22 2.38 0.37
CA LYS A 79 -6.44 2.61 1.17
C LYS A 79 -6.22 2.52 2.69
N PRO A 80 -5.49 1.53 3.23
CA PRO A 80 -5.25 1.44 4.68
C PRO A 80 -4.49 2.66 5.21
N LEU A 81 -3.51 3.16 4.46
CA LEU A 81 -2.72 4.34 4.83
C LEU A 81 -3.58 5.61 4.87
N LYS A 82 -4.50 5.77 3.91
CA LYS A 82 -5.45 6.90 3.88
C LYS A 82 -6.44 6.86 5.04
N LYS A 83 -7.01 5.69 5.35
CA LYS A 83 -7.95 5.50 6.48
C LYS A 83 -7.30 5.87 7.82
N MET A 84 -6.05 5.47 8.04
CA MET A 84 -5.30 5.78 9.27
C MET A 84 -4.87 7.25 9.39
N LYS A 85 -4.85 8.00 8.28
CA LYS A 85 -4.55 9.44 8.30
C LYS A 85 -5.78 10.28 8.70
N GLY A 86 -6.98 9.82 8.33
CA GLY A 86 -8.26 10.47 8.66
C GLY A 86 -8.78 10.13 10.06
N ASN A 87 -8.65 8.88 10.48
CA ASN A 87 -9.01 8.43 11.83
C ASN A 87 -7.73 8.28 12.63
N SER A 88 -7.52 9.10 13.66
CA SER A 88 -6.36 9.08 14.57
C SER A 88 -6.26 7.82 15.46
N GLN A 89 -6.67 6.66 14.94
CA GLN A 89 -7.01 5.43 15.65
C GLN A 89 -6.14 4.22 15.26
N GLY A 90 -5.19 4.37 14.32
CA GLY A 90 -4.26 3.29 13.96
C GLY A 90 -3.10 3.16 14.94
N SER A 91 -2.82 1.96 15.45
CA SER A 91 -1.59 1.68 16.21
C SER A 91 -0.35 1.96 15.34
N LEU A 92 0.77 2.35 15.96
CA LEU A 92 2.02 2.60 15.23
C LEU A 92 2.47 1.39 14.41
N ALA A 93 2.24 0.19 14.95
CA ALA A 93 2.49 -1.07 14.26
C ALA A 93 1.63 -1.22 13.00
N ALA A 94 0.32 -0.97 13.10
CA ALA A 94 -0.60 -1.07 11.96
C ALA A 94 -0.26 -0.07 10.84
N VAL A 95 0.14 1.17 11.20
CA VAL A 95 0.59 2.18 10.24
C VAL A 95 1.87 1.74 9.53
N ASN A 96 2.83 1.18 10.27
CA ASN A 96 4.07 0.68 9.69
C ASN A 96 3.83 -0.51 8.76
N GLU A 97 2.97 -1.45 9.12
CA GLU A 97 2.62 -2.59 8.27
C GLU A 97 1.88 -2.16 7.00
N ALA A 98 0.89 -1.27 7.11
CA ALA A 98 0.22 -0.68 5.93
C ALA A 98 1.23 -0.01 4.97
N LYS A 99 2.19 0.73 5.54
CA LYS A 99 3.24 1.41 4.79
C LYS A 99 4.19 0.42 4.10
N LYS A 100 4.63 -0.64 4.79
CA LYS A 100 5.44 -1.72 4.19
C LYS A 100 4.69 -2.41 3.05
N LYS A 101 3.40 -2.71 3.24
CA LYS A 101 2.56 -3.35 2.23
C LYS A 101 2.41 -2.48 0.99
N HIS A 102 2.18 -1.18 1.16
CA HIS A 102 2.11 -0.23 0.04
C HIS A 102 3.47 -0.06 -0.67
N LEU A 103 4.58 0.01 0.08
CA LEU A 103 5.93 0.02 -0.49
C LEU A 103 6.23 -1.24 -1.32
N SER A 104 5.83 -2.41 -0.82
CA SER A 104 5.95 -3.67 -1.55
C SER A 104 5.18 -3.63 -2.87
N ALA A 105 3.94 -3.11 -2.84
CA ALA A 105 3.11 -2.94 -4.04
C ALA A 105 3.74 -1.99 -5.07
N LEU A 106 4.29 -0.85 -4.65
CA LEU A 106 4.97 0.08 -5.57
C LEU A 106 6.20 -0.57 -6.24
N ARG A 107 7.00 -1.31 -5.46
CA ARG A 107 8.18 -2.02 -5.99
C ARG A 107 7.81 -3.19 -6.89
N SER A 108 6.71 -3.90 -6.60
CA SER A 108 6.27 -5.01 -7.44
C SER A 108 5.81 -4.53 -8.81
N VAL A 109 5.17 -3.35 -8.90
CA VAL A 109 4.85 -2.69 -10.17
C VAL A 109 6.13 -2.40 -10.97
N ILE A 110 7.13 -1.74 -10.37
CA ILE A 110 8.41 -1.46 -11.06
C ILE A 110 9.05 -2.75 -11.56
N LYS A 111 9.06 -3.80 -10.73
CA LYS A 111 9.64 -5.10 -11.10
C LYS A 111 8.89 -5.76 -12.26
N CYS A 112 7.55 -5.69 -12.26
CA CYS A 112 6.70 -6.22 -13.32
C CYS A 112 6.96 -5.50 -14.64
N LEU A 113 6.94 -4.17 -14.66
CA LEU A 113 7.15 -3.39 -15.88
C LEU A 113 8.56 -3.60 -16.46
N ARG A 114 9.59 -3.62 -15.60
CA ARG A 114 10.97 -3.89 -16.01
C ARG A 114 11.14 -5.28 -16.63
N ARG A 115 10.37 -6.28 -16.20
CA ARG A 115 10.44 -7.65 -16.76
C ARG A 115 9.95 -7.72 -18.20
N HIS A 116 9.06 -6.81 -18.58
CA HIS A 116 8.44 -6.73 -19.89
C HIS A 116 8.96 -5.53 -20.70
N SER A 117 10.02 -4.86 -20.22
CA SER A 117 10.62 -3.67 -20.85
C SER A 117 9.61 -2.54 -21.12
N ILE A 118 8.64 -2.38 -20.23
CA ILE A 118 7.61 -1.33 -20.34
C ILE A 118 8.06 -0.11 -19.55
N ASP A 119 7.97 1.06 -20.18
CA ASP A 119 8.29 2.30 -19.51
C ASP A 119 7.20 2.70 -18.51
N LEU A 120 7.64 3.00 -17.29
CA LEU A 120 6.75 3.38 -16.20
C LEU A 120 5.97 4.66 -16.53
N SER A 121 6.63 5.61 -17.20
CA SER A 121 6.05 6.89 -17.58
C SER A 121 4.97 6.75 -18.66
N GLU A 122 5.10 5.75 -19.55
CA GLU A 122 4.10 5.45 -20.57
C GLU A 122 2.84 4.85 -19.95
N LEU A 123 3.02 3.86 -19.07
CA LEU A 123 1.88 3.16 -18.48
C LEU A 123 1.18 3.97 -17.39
N LEU A 124 1.92 4.74 -16.59
CA LEU A 124 1.40 5.46 -15.43
C LEU A 124 1.89 6.92 -15.40
N PRO A 125 1.50 7.74 -16.38
CA PRO A 125 1.84 9.15 -16.38
C PRO A 125 1.31 9.83 -15.10
N GLY A 126 2.15 10.65 -14.47
CA GLY A 126 1.79 11.44 -13.28
C GLY A 126 1.78 10.69 -11.95
N TRP A 127 1.95 9.36 -11.92
CA TRP A 127 1.94 8.60 -10.67
C TRP A 127 3.17 8.81 -9.79
N GLN A 128 4.31 9.22 -10.38
CA GLN A 128 5.55 9.54 -9.67
C GLN A 128 5.95 8.44 -8.65
N ILE A 129 5.91 7.16 -9.08
CA ILE A 129 6.08 6.01 -8.17
C ILE A 129 7.40 6.07 -7.40
N ASN A 130 8.50 6.44 -8.06
CA ASN A 130 9.82 6.54 -7.43
C ASN A 130 9.81 7.57 -6.29
N GLU A 131 9.16 8.71 -6.49
CA GLU A 131 9.03 9.73 -5.46
C GLU A 131 8.15 9.27 -4.30
N LYS A 132 7.06 8.55 -4.60
CA LYS A 132 6.21 7.93 -3.57
C LYS A 132 7.02 6.94 -2.74
N ILE A 133 7.83 6.08 -3.36
CA ILE A 133 8.73 5.16 -2.66
C ILE A 133 9.68 5.94 -1.75
N MET A 134 10.38 6.95 -2.25
CA MET A 134 11.29 7.79 -1.45
C MET A 134 10.56 8.48 -0.27
N SER A 135 9.34 8.98 -0.50
CA SER A 135 8.54 9.64 0.53
C SER A 135 8.12 8.68 1.64
N LEU A 136 7.83 7.43 1.28
CA LEU A 136 7.49 6.38 2.22
C LEU A 136 8.77 5.85 2.89
N GLU A 137 9.91 5.74 2.23
CA GLU A 137 11.14 5.29 2.89
C GLU A 137 11.70 6.30 3.89
N LYS A 138 11.38 7.60 3.74
CA LYS A 138 11.73 8.60 4.74
C LYS A 138 11.29 8.11 6.12
N LYS A 139 12.30 7.89 6.96
CA LYS A 139 12.16 7.29 8.30
C LYS A 139 11.11 8.07 9.09
N PRO A 140 10.36 7.39 9.98
CA PRO A 140 9.46 8.06 10.92
C PRO A 140 10.18 9.00 11.88
N GLN A 141 11.47 9.38 11.71
CA GLN A 141 12.11 10.44 12.48
C GLN A 141 11.26 11.71 12.56
N GLN A 142 10.52 12.06 11.50
CA GLN A 142 9.59 13.20 11.57
C GLN A 142 8.39 12.91 12.48
N VAL A 143 7.83 11.70 12.44
CA VAL A 143 6.73 11.24 13.31
C VAL A 143 7.20 11.08 14.75
N ARG A 144 8.38 10.47 14.99
CA ARG A 144 9.07 10.33 16.29
C ARG A 144 9.41 11.69 16.89
N ARG A 145 9.96 12.63 16.10
CA ARG A 145 10.17 14.03 16.52
C ARG A 145 8.86 14.71 16.86
N ARG A 146 7.80 14.51 16.08
CA ARG A 146 6.47 15.08 16.36
C ARG A 146 5.83 14.48 17.61
N TRP A 147 6.06 13.20 17.87
CA TRP A 147 5.62 12.49 19.08
C TRP A 147 6.39 12.98 20.31
N HIS A 148 7.72 13.00 20.27
CA HIS A 148 8.56 13.57 21.34
C HIS A 148 8.24 15.06 21.59
N LYS A 149 7.99 15.85 20.54
CA LYS A 149 7.58 17.25 20.67
C LYS A 149 6.21 17.37 21.35
N ARG A 150 5.24 16.53 20.99
CA ARG A 150 3.92 16.49 21.64
C ARG A 150 4.01 16.05 23.10
N GLU A 151 4.80 15.04 23.41
CA GLU A 151 5.04 14.56 24.77
C GLU A 151 5.70 15.63 25.65
N LYS A 152 6.70 16.34 25.11
CA LYS A 152 7.35 17.47 25.79
C LYS A 152 6.36 18.62 26.06
N LEU A 153 5.48 18.93 25.11
CA LEU A 153 4.42 19.94 25.27
C LEU A 153 3.36 19.54 26.30
N LEU A 154 3.01 18.26 26.39
CA LEU A 154 2.11 17.72 27.43
C LEU A 154 2.71 17.86 28.83
N LYS A 155 4.00 17.52 29.00
CA LYS A 155 4.73 17.68 30.27
C LYS A 155 4.83 19.15 30.69
N LEU A 156 5.13 20.05 29.75
CA LEU A 156 5.19 21.50 30.02
C LEU A 156 3.84 22.05 30.51
N ARG A 157 2.71 21.66 29.88
CA ARG A 157 1.38 22.07 30.36
C ARG A 157 1.05 21.57 31.77
N HIS A 158 1.52 20.38 32.14
CA HIS A 158 1.31 19.83 33.48
C HIS A 158 2.14 20.58 34.56
N LEU A 159 3.33 21.03 34.19
CA LEU A 159 4.17 21.87 35.05
C LEU A 159 3.61 23.30 35.20
N GLU A 160 3.14 23.90 34.12
CA GLU A 160 2.50 25.22 34.15
C GLU A 160 1.18 25.22 34.95
N GLY A 161 0.38 24.16 34.83
CA GLY A 161 -0.85 23.97 35.61
C GLY A 161 -0.60 23.79 37.11
N SER A 162 0.51 23.15 37.48
CA SER A 162 0.89 22.99 38.89
C SER A 162 1.55 24.26 39.47
N ALA A 163 2.32 25.00 38.67
CA ALA A 163 2.91 26.29 39.06
C ALA A 163 1.84 27.39 39.26
N THR A 164 0.82 27.44 38.40
CA THR A 164 -0.30 28.39 38.52
C THR A 164 -1.20 28.07 39.73
N LYS A 165 -1.44 26.79 40.02
CA LYS A 165 -2.16 26.36 41.23
C LYS A 165 -1.41 26.72 42.52
N LYS A 166 -0.07 26.53 42.53
CA LYS A 166 0.81 26.90 43.66
C LYS A 166 0.85 28.43 43.88
N ARG A 167 0.86 29.23 42.81
CA ARG A 167 0.73 30.71 42.90
C ARG A 167 -0.63 31.14 43.45
N ARG A 168 -1.73 30.52 43.01
CA ARG A 168 -3.08 30.84 43.56
C ARG A 168 -3.20 30.51 45.05
N THR A 169 -2.65 29.39 45.51
CA THR A 169 -2.63 29.08 46.96
C THR A 169 -1.74 30.02 47.76
N HIS A 170 -0.60 30.46 47.21
CA HIS A 170 0.28 31.42 47.88
C HIS A 170 -0.35 32.83 47.96
N ILE A 171 -1.06 33.26 46.93
CA ILE A 171 -1.76 34.57 46.91
C ILE A 171 -2.94 34.57 47.89
N CYS A 172 -3.69 33.46 48.02
CA CYS A 172 -4.74 33.33 49.03
C CYS A 172 -4.19 33.30 50.47
N GLN A 173 -3.01 32.73 50.71
CA GLN A 173 -2.39 32.74 52.04
C GLN A 173 -1.87 34.14 52.44
N ILE A 174 -1.39 34.94 51.48
CA ILE A 174 -0.93 36.31 51.76
C ILE A 174 -2.11 37.27 52.00
N HIS A 175 -3.26 37.08 51.33
CA HIS A 175 -4.45 37.91 51.55
C HIS A 175 -5.34 37.47 52.74
N GLY A 176 -5.03 36.34 53.37
CA GLY A 176 -5.73 35.85 54.57
C GLY A 176 -5.18 36.38 55.90
N TYR A 177 -4.05 37.10 55.91
CA TYR A 177 -3.36 37.52 57.13
C TYR A 177 -3.58 39.00 57.52
N ASN A 178 -4.57 39.68 56.92
CA ASN A 178 -4.87 41.08 57.26
C ASN A 178 -6.38 41.32 57.39
N ARG A 179 -7.01 40.52 58.26
CA ARG A 179 -8.35 40.79 58.76
C ARG A 179 -8.37 40.53 60.27
N LYS A 180 -7.76 41.45 61.01
CA LYS A 180 -8.06 41.72 62.41
C LYS A 180 -8.65 43.13 62.49
#